data_AF-A0A2X3WLC2-F1
#
_entry.id   AF-A0A2X3WLC2-F1
#
_cell.length_a   1.000
_cell.length_b   1.000
_cell.length_c   1.000
_cell.angle_alpha   90.00
_cell.angle_beta   90.00
_cell.angle_gamma   90.00
#
_symmetry.space_group_name_H-M   'P 1'
#
loop_
_entity.id
_entity.type
_entity.pdbx_description
1 polymer ?
#
loop_
_entity_poly.entity_id
_entity_poly.type
_entity_poly.pdbx_seq_one_letter_code
_entity_poly.pdbx_strand_id
1 'polypeptide(L)'
;MKINTTRVKMVLKNEVIPAIYLENELGISRSVIEKVRDGERKIENLTLETIIKIQKWIDDGNYTFSYDYSDLIEELEEDIAEGLVDEYIYVVRGPYNELLEKCPIIDYYYTSEEIEEGDLAEKTLITSVLAEMKSDNKIF
;
A
#
# COMPACT_ATOMS: atom_id res chain seq x y z
N MET A 1 10.57 3.02 -16.08
CA MET A 1 9.63 1.99 -15.61
C MET A 1 10.40 1.00 -14.75
N LYS A 2 9.96 0.83 -13.50
CA LYS A 2 10.46 -0.16 -12.54
C LYS A 2 9.37 -1.22 -12.39
N ILE A 3 9.69 -2.50 -12.49
CA ILE A 3 8.70 -3.56 -12.29
C ILE A 3 8.66 -3.91 -10.81
N ASN A 4 7.49 -3.74 -10.19
CA ASN A 4 7.18 -4.20 -8.85
C ASN A 4 6.37 -5.49 -8.96
N THR A 5 7.05 -6.63 -8.81
CA THR A 5 6.43 -7.95 -8.98
C THR A 5 5.32 -8.23 -7.96
N THR A 6 5.38 -7.61 -6.79
CA THR A 6 4.35 -7.75 -5.74
C THR A 6 3.08 -7.00 -6.10
N ARG A 7 3.18 -5.78 -6.63
CA ARG A 7 2.05 -5.02 -7.18
C ARG A 7 1.40 -5.75 -8.37
N VAL A 8 2.21 -6.22 -9.33
CA VAL A 8 1.73 -7.02 -10.47
C VAL A 8 1.00 -8.27 -10.02
N LYS A 9 1.56 -8.99 -9.03
CA LYS A 9 0.96 -10.18 -8.44
C LYS A 9 -0.38 -9.89 -7.78
N MET A 10 -0.47 -8.80 -7.03
CA MET A 10 -1.71 -8.37 -6.38
C MET A 10 -2.80 -8.11 -7.41
N VAL A 11 -2.51 -7.36 -8.49
CA VAL A 11 -3.48 -7.09 -9.57
C VAL A 11 -3.95 -8.38 -10.25
N LEU A 12 -3.03 -9.28 -10.61
CA LEU A 12 -3.39 -10.54 -11.26
C LEU A 12 -4.26 -11.44 -10.39
N LYS A 13 -3.98 -11.49 -9.08
CA LYS A 13 -4.71 -12.31 -8.12
C LYS A 13 -6.01 -11.67 -7.61
N ASN A 14 -6.22 -10.37 -7.84
CA ASN A 14 -7.41 -9.69 -7.36
C ASN A 14 -8.64 -10.11 -8.17
N GLU A 15 -9.50 -10.94 -7.57
CA GLU A 15 -10.74 -11.43 -8.18
C GLU A 15 -11.82 -10.35 -8.33
N VAL A 16 -11.72 -9.25 -7.57
CA VAL A 16 -12.60 -8.08 -7.73
C VAL A 16 -12.42 -7.45 -9.11
N ILE A 17 -11.21 -7.55 -9.69
CA ILE A 17 -10.96 -7.16 -11.08
C ILE A 17 -11.35 -8.35 -11.98
N PRO A 18 -12.36 -8.22 -12.86
CA PRO A 18 -12.73 -9.32 -13.75
C PRO A 18 -11.59 -9.65 -14.72
N ALA A 19 -11.31 -10.94 -14.96
CA ALA A 19 -10.28 -11.34 -15.92
C ALA A 19 -10.57 -10.83 -17.35
N ILE A 20 -11.86 -10.76 -17.72
CA ILE A 20 -12.30 -10.20 -19.00
C ILE A 20 -11.99 -8.70 -19.13
N TYR A 21 -12.01 -7.96 -18.02
CA TYR A 21 -11.64 -6.53 -18.03
C TYR A 21 -10.16 -6.38 -18.36
N LEU A 22 -9.29 -7.12 -17.67
CA LEU A 22 -7.85 -7.11 -17.93
C LEU A 22 -7.48 -7.62 -19.34
N GLU A 23 -8.26 -8.55 -19.89
CA GLU A 23 -8.08 -8.99 -21.27
C GLU A 23 -8.36 -7.88 -22.27
N ASN A 24 -9.49 -7.17 -22.11
CA ASN A 24 -9.84 -6.06 -22.99
C ASN A 24 -8.88 -4.87 -22.84
N GLU A 25 -8.47 -4.57 -21.61
CA GLU A 25 -7.64 -3.40 -21.30
C GLU A 25 -6.17 -3.61 -21.65
N LEU A 26 -5.64 -4.82 -21.39
CA LEU A 26 -4.20 -5.09 -21.50
C LEU A 26 -3.86 -6.05 -22.66
N GLY A 27 -4.86 -6.66 -23.30
CA GLY A 27 -4.64 -7.69 -24.33
C GLY A 27 -4.01 -8.97 -23.78
N ILE A 28 -4.18 -9.23 -22.48
CA ILE A 28 -3.67 -10.43 -21.81
C ILE A 28 -4.79 -11.49 -21.82
N SER A 29 -4.53 -12.65 -22.41
CA SER A 29 -5.54 -13.71 -22.51
C SER A 29 -6.17 -14.02 -21.15
N ARG A 30 -7.51 -14.02 -21.11
CA ARG A 30 -8.28 -14.37 -19.91
C ARG A 30 -7.86 -15.72 -19.31
N SER A 31 -7.59 -16.72 -20.16
CA SER A 31 -7.12 -18.04 -19.71
C SER A 31 -5.77 -17.97 -18.98
N VAL A 32 -4.88 -17.05 -19.39
CA VAL A 32 -3.60 -16.85 -18.69
C VAL A 32 -3.84 -16.26 -17.29
N ILE A 33 -4.77 -15.31 -17.17
CA ILE A 33 -5.12 -14.67 -15.90
C ILE A 33 -5.77 -15.68 -14.95
N GLU A 34 -6.76 -16.42 -15.41
CA GLU A 34 -7.46 -17.45 -14.63
C GLU A 34 -6.49 -18.51 -14.13
N LYS A 35 -5.60 -19.04 -14.98
CA LYS A 35 -4.55 -19.99 -14.55
C LYS A 35 -3.62 -19.44 -13.47
N VAL A 36 -3.34 -18.14 -13.46
CA VAL A 36 -2.53 -17.51 -12.41
C VAL A 36 -3.32 -17.42 -11.10
N ARG A 37 -4.62 -17.13 -11.17
CA ARG A 37 -5.52 -17.07 -10.00
C ARG A 37 -5.70 -18.44 -9.36
N ASP A 38 -5.95 -19.44 -10.20
CA ASP A 38 -6.14 -20.84 -9.79
C ASP A 38 -4.83 -21.51 -9.32
N GLY A 39 -3.69 -20.83 -9.47
CA GLY A 39 -2.38 -21.34 -9.09
C GLY A 39 -1.80 -22.37 -10.07
N GLU A 40 -2.49 -22.67 -11.16
CA GLU A 40 -2.03 -23.54 -12.25
C GLU A 40 -0.81 -22.98 -13.00
N ARG A 41 -0.64 -21.65 -12.96
CA ARG A 41 0.50 -20.94 -13.55
C ARG A 41 1.14 -19.98 -12.57
N LYS A 42 2.45 -20.14 -12.40
CA LYS A 42 3.29 -19.21 -11.64
C LYS A 42 3.50 -17.90 -12.41
N ILE A 43 3.54 -16.77 -11.69
CA ILE A 43 3.73 -15.42 -12.29
C ILE A 43 5.10 -15.31 -12.93
N GLU A 44 6.09 -15.97 -12.35
CA GLU A 44 7.47 -16.06 -12.84
C GLU A 44 7.55 -16.73 -14.22
N ASN A 45 6.51 -17.48 -14.62
CA ASN A 45 6.40 -18.12 -15.92
C ASN A 45 5.60 -17.28 -16.94
N LEU A 46 5.21 -16.05 -16.60
CA LEU A 46 4.61 -15.11 -17.55
C LEU A 46 5.70 -14.48 -18.42
N THR A 47 5.32 -14.05 -19.62
CA THR A 47 6.24 -13.30 -20.47
C THR A 47 6.52 -11.94 -19.86
N LEU A 48 7.72 -11.43 -20.09
CA LEU A 48 8.09 -10.08 -19.63
C LEU A 48 7.15 -9.01 -20.23
N GLU A 49 6.68 -9.20 -21.47
CA GLU A 49 5.69 -8.33 -22.10
C GLU A 49 4.40 -8.22 -21.27
N THR A 50 3.86 -9.34 -20.78
CA THR A 50 2.66 -9.36 -19.92
C THR A 50 2.91 -8.60 -18.63
N ILE A 51 4.06 -8.83 -17.99
CA ILE A 51 4.43 -8.14 -16.74
C ILE A 51 4.57 -6.63 -16.97
N ILE A 52 5.19 -6.22 -18.08
CA ILE A 52 5.35 -4.82 -18.47
C ILE A 52 4.00 -4.15 -18.70
N LYS A 53 3.07 -4.81 -19.39
CA LYS A 53 1.72 -4.26 -19.64
C LYS A 53 0.99 -3.95 -18.33
N ILE A 54 1.03 -4.88 -17.38
CA ILE A 54 0.38 -4.69 -16.07
C ILE A 54 1.09 -3.59 -15.28
N GLN A 55 2.42 -3.58 -15.25
CA GLN A 55 3.16 -2.53 -14.55
C GLN A 55 2.87 -1.15 -15.12
N LYS A 56 2.85 -1.02 -16.44
CA LYS A 56 2.51 0.26 -17.08
C LYS A 56 1.09 0.70 -16.73
N TRP A 57 0.12 -0.22 -16.75
CA TRP A 57 -1.26 0.08 -16.37
C TRP A 57 -1.37 0.57 -14.91
N ILE A 58 -0.57 0.00 -14.00
CA ILE A 58 -0.43 0.50 -12.62
C ILE A 58 0.21 1.89 -12.59
N ASP A 59 1.33 2.09 -13.29
CA ASP A 59 2.06 3.37 -13.33
C ASP A 59 1.20 4.51 -13.93
N ASP A 60 0.29 4.18 -14.84
CA ASP A 60 -0.69 5.10 -15.44
C ASP A 60 -1.84 5.47 -14.48
N GLY A 61 -1.84 4.96 -13.25
CA GLY A 61 -2.80 5.32 -12.19
C GLY A 61 -4.12 4.55 -12.23
N ASN A 62 -4.21 3.46 -13.00
CA ASN A 62 -5.45 2.69 -13.12
C ASN A 62 -5.71 1.74 -11.92
N TYR A 63 -4.77 1.66 -10.98
CA TYR A 63 -4.94 0.90 -9.75
C TYR A 63 -4.14 1.53 -8.61
N THR A 64 -4.83 1.78 -7.49
CA THR A 64 -4.23 2.34 -6.28
C THR A 64 -4.00 1.23 -5.25
N PHE A 65 -2.86 1.27 -4.56
CA PHE A 65 -2.57 0.40 -3.43
C PHE A 65 -2.81 1.19 -2.14
N SER A 66 -3.72 0.69 -1.31
CA SER A 66 -4.04 1.30 -0.03
C SER A 66 -3.45 0.53 1.14
N TYR A 67 -3.33 1.22 2.27
CA TYR A 67 -3.03 0.64 3.57
C TYR A 67 -4.08 1.11 4.56
N ASP A 68 -4.64 0.18 5.32
CA ASP A 68 -5.70 0.50 6.26
C ASP A 68 -5.12 1.25 7.45
N TYR A 69 -5.38 2.55 7.47
CA TYR A 69 -5.02 3.47 8.54
C TYR A 69 -6.25 3.91 9.33
N SER A 70 -7.42 3.30 9.11
CA SER A 70 -8.68 3.81 9.64
C SER A 70 -8.63 3.99 11.16
N ASP A 71 -8.15 2.97 11.88
CA ASP A 71 -8.02 3.00 13.35
C ASP A 71 -7.00 4.08 13.80
N LEU A 72 -5.78 4.07 13.23
CA LEU A 72 -4.73 5.05 13.57
C LEU A 72 -5.11 6.51 13.24
N ILE A 73 -5.90 6.72 12.18
CA ILE A 73 -6.39 8.06 11.83
C ILE A 73 -7.43 8.51 12.84
N GLU A 74 -8.38 7.64 13.21
CA GLU A 74 -9.42 7.95 14.19
C GLU A 74 -8.79 8.30 15.54
N GLU A 75 -7.89 7.46 16.05
CA GLU A 75 -7.18 7.68 17.32
C GLU A 75 -6.42 9.02 17.32
N LEU A 76 -5.62 9.29 16.27
CA LEU A 76 -4.83 10.52 16.21
C LEU A 76 -5.70 11.78 16.06
N GLU A 77 -6.84 11.69 15.37
CA GLU A 77 -7.79 12.80 15.26
C GLU A 77 -8.48 13.10 16.60
N GLU A 78 -8.84 12.06 17.37
CA GLU A 78 -9.38 12.21 18.72
C GLU A 78 -8.34 12.84 19.66
N ASP A 79 -7.09 12.36 19.65
CA ASP A 79 -6.00 12.91 20.46
C ASP A 79 -5.75 14.40 20.19
N ILE A 80 -5.85 14.82 18.92
CA ILE A 80 -5.74 16.24 18.52
C ILE A 80 -6.93 17.03 19.07
N ALA A 81 -8.14 16.48 18.99
CA ALA A 81 -9.34 17.15 19.46
C ALA A 81 -9.35 17.32 21.00
N GLU A 82 -8.78 16.36 21.72
CA GLU A 82 -8.60 16.39 23.17
C GLU A 82 -7.40 17.25 23.62
N GLY A 83 -6.53 17.65 22.68
CA GLY A 83 -5.34 18.45 22.97
C GLY A 83 -4.24 17.66 23.69
N LEU A 84 -4.19 16.34 23.46
CA LEU A 84 -3.21 15.42 24.06
C LEU A 84 -1.85 15.45 23.33
N VAL A 85 -1.83 15.97 22.11
CA VAL A 85 -0.65 15.99 21.23
C VAL A 85 -0.21 17.41 20.89
N ASP A 86 1.11 17.59 20.82
CA ASP A 86 1.76 18.84 20.41
C ASP A 86 1.84 18.96 18.87
N GLU A 87 2.66 19.86 18.34
CA GLU A 87 2.88 20.00 16.89
C GLU A 87 3.58 18.78 16.25
N TYR A 88 4.33 18.02 17.05
CA TYR A 88 5.14 16.88 16.62
C TYR A 88 4.80 15.62 17.42
N ILE A 89 4.86 14.47 16.76
CA ILE A 89 4.77 13.13 17.37
C ILE A 89 5.94 12.26 16.93
N TYR A 90 6.12 11.12 17.57
CA TYR A 90 7.17 10.16 17.26
C TYR A 90 6.55 8.93 16.61
N VAL A 91 6.66 8.81 15.27
CA VAL A 91 6.03 7.70 14.53
C VAL A 91 6.92 6.46 14.51
N VAL A 92 6.33 5.32 14.82
CA VAL A 92 6.95 4.00 14.66
C VAL A 92 6.63 3.48 13.27
N ARG A 93 7.67 3.05 12.56
CA ARG A 93 7.57 2.54 11.18
C ARG A 93 7.67 1.02 11.17
N GLY A 94 6.73 0.38 10.49
CA GLY A 94 6.76 -1.05 10.27
C GLY A 94 7.82 -1.49 9.26
N PRO A 95 7.88 -2.80 8.95
CA PRO A 95 8.76 -3.31 7.91
C PRO A 95 8.40 -2.73 6.53
N TYR A 96 9.37 -2.73 5.62
CA TYR A 96 9.16 -2.23 4.26
C TYR A 96 8.01 -2.98 3.58
N ASN A 97 6.99 -2.23 3.17
CA ASN A 97 5.84 -2.76 2.46
C ASN A 97 6.04 -2.57 0.95
N GLU A 98 6.20 -3.66 0.22
CA GLU A 98 6.44 -3.62 -1.23
C GLU A 98 5.25 -3.07 -2.03
N LEU A 99 4.01 -3.16 -1.52
CA LEU A 99 2.83 -2.59 -2.18
C LEU A 99 2.82 -1.06 -2.09
N LEU A 100 3.26 -0.49 -0.97
CA LEU A 100 3.37 0.96 -0.79
C LEU A 100 4.72 1.52 -1.28
N GLU A 101 5.72 0.65 -1.42
CA GLU A 101 7.11 1.00 -1.66
C GLU A 101 7.72 1.90 -0.57
N LYS A 102 7.27 1.70 0.68
CA LYS A 102 7.76 2.39 1.88
C LYS A 102 7.45 1.62 3.16
N CYS A 103 8.03 2.05 4.27
CA CYS A 103 7.69 1.55 5.60
C CYS A 103 6.43 2.27 6.10
N PRO A 104 5.29 1.55 6.28
CA PRO A 104 4.06 2.16 6.77
C PRO A 104 4.24 2.62 8.21
N ILE A 105 3.49 3.65 8.61
CA ILE A 105 3.32 3.98 10.03
C ILE A 105 2.53 2.82 10.67
N ILE A 106 2.95 2.36 11.84
CA ILE A 106 2.25 1.30 12.57
C ILE A 106 1.81 1.74 13.96
N ASP A 107 2.47 2.76 14.51
CA ASP A 107 2.18 3.30 15.84
C ASP A 107 2.78 4.72 15.96
N TYR A 108 2.46 5.42 17.04
CA TYR A 108 3.04 6.71 17.38
C TYR A 108 3.05 6.97 18.90
N TYR A 109 4.04 7.74 19.35
CA TYR A 109 4.13 8.25 20.72
C TYR A 109 3.96 9.77 20.75
N TYR A 110 3.41 10.30 21.84
CA TYR A 110 3.25 11.74 22.04
C TYR A 110 4.60 12.39 22.33
N THR A 111 5.41 11.73 23.16
CA THR A 111 6.69 12.25 23.63
C THR A 111 7.82 11.24 23.46
N SER A 112 9.07 11.73 23.51
CA SER A 112 10.24 10.85 23.43
C SER A 112 10.45 9.98 24.68
N GLU A 113 9.79 10.32 25.79
CA GLU A 113 9.92 9.59 27.06
C GLU A 113 9.06 8.31 27.08
N GLU A 114 8.06 8.24 26.21
CA GLU A 114 7.14 7.11 26.07
C GLU A 114 7.64 6.03 25.10
N ILE A 115 8.72 6.31 24.36
CA ILE A 115 9.29 5.36 23.40
C ILE A 115 9.77 4.11 24.13
N GLU A 116 9.19 2.96 23.79
CA GLU A 116 9.54 1.68 24.41
C GLU A 116 10.98 1.25 24.08
N GLU A 117 11.61 0.51 25.00
CA GLU A 117 12.98 0.02 24.81
C GLU A 117 13.04 -0.96 23.64
N GLY A 118 13.68 -0.54 22.54
CA GLY A 118 13.81 -1.34 21.32
C GLY A 118 13.13 -0.72 20.10
N ASP A 119 12.25 0.27 20.32
CA ASP A 119 11.55 0.95 19.25
C ASP A 119 12.38 2.05 18.59
N LEU A 120 12.18 2.20 17.29
CA LEU A 120 12.76 3.26 16.48
C LEU A 120 11.62 4.17 16.02
N ALA A 121 11.50 5.32 16.69
CA ALA A 121 10.49 6.32 16.39
C ALA A 121 11.10 7.58 15.76
N GLU A 122 10.46 8.10 14.72
CA GLU A 122 10.89 9.30 14.00
C GLU A 122 10.03 10.50 14.41
N LYS A 123 10.68 11.58 14.86
CA LYS A 123 9.98 12.84 15.16
C LYS A 123 9.44 13.47 13.88
N THR A 124 8.12 13.54 13.75
CA THR A 124 7.42 14.00 12.54
C THR A 124 6.31 14.99 12.90
N LEU A 125 6.03 15.92 11.98
CA LEU A 125 4.94 16.88 12.11
C LEU A 125 3.59 16.16 11.97
N ILE A 126 2.66 16.38 12.91
CA ILE A 126 1.34 15.70 12.90
C ILE A 126 0.60 15.86 11.57
N THR A 127 0.62 17.07 11.01
CA THR A 127 -0.05 17.34 9.74
C THR A 127 0.53 16.54 8.58
N SER A 128 1.83 16.21 8.63
CA SER A 128 2.48 15.37 7.63
C SER A 128 2.13 13.89 7.83
N VAL A 129 2.05 13.42 9.08
CA VAL A 129 1.60 12.07 9.44
C VAL A 129 0.18 11.83 8.94
N LEU A 130 -0.77 12.71 9.30
CA LEU A 130 -2.15 12.59 8.86
C LEU A 130 -2.29 12.69 7.34
N ALA A 131 -1.52 13.56 6.68
CA ALA A 131 -1.54 13.65 5.23
C ALA A 131 -1.05 12.35 4.57
N GLU A 132 -0.01 11.73 5.12
CA GLU A 132 0.50 10.44 4.66
C GLU A 132 -0.55 9.34 4.85
N MET A 133 -1.03 9.15 6.08
CA MET A 133 -2.05 8.14 6.41
C MET A 133 -3.30 8.29 5.55
N LYS A 134 -3.84 9.52 5.43
CA LYS A 134 -5.02 9.79 4.60
C LYS A 134 -4.78 9.60 3.11
N SER A 135 -3.55 9.82 2.63
CA SER A 135 -3.22 9.59 1.23
C SER A 135 -3.22 8.09 0.92
N ASP A 136 -2.62 7.29 1.80
CA ASP A 136 -2.48 5.85 1.63
C ASP A 136 -3.76 5.08 2.00
N ASN A 137 -4.64 5.64 2.84
CA ASN A 137 -5.91 5.02 3.19
C ASN A 137 -6.97 5.15 2.07
N LYS A 138 -6.67 5.86 0.97
CA LYS A 138 -7.63 6.05 -0.12
C LYS A 138 -7.87 4.74 -0.85
N ILE A 139 -9.15 4.36 -0.92
CA ILE A 139 -9.62 3.15 -1.61
C ILE A 139 -9.96 3.42 -3.10
N PHE A 140 -9.89 4.69 -3.55
CA PHE A 140 -10.28 5.12 -4.90
C PHE A 140 -9.34 6.17 -5.48
#